data_AF-A0A7Y1T887-F1
#
_entry.id   AF-A0A7Y1T887-F1
#
_cell.length_a   1.000
_cell.length_b   1.000
_cell.length_c   1.000
_cell.angle_alpha   90.00
_cell.angle_beta   90.00
_cell.angle_gamma   90.00
#
_symmetry.space_group_name_H-M   'P 1'
#
loop_
_entity.id
_entity.type
_entity.pdbx_description
1 polymer ?
#
loop_
_entity_poly.entity_id
_entity_poly.type
_entity_poly.pdbx_seq_one_letter_code
_entity_poly.pdbx_strand_id
1 'polypeptide(L)'
;VVEPAELAQAARLGRYLVWLVQIDRNGEPFTVNTISIDGGMPGHGHGLPTQPRVTAQVGEGRYRVEGLKFTMPGRWVLYFNVSSSLGSDLFTLQIDVGHNG
;
A
#
# COMPACT_ATOMS: atom_id res chain seq x y z
N VAL A 1 -7.97 -0.06 -10.81
CA VAL A 1 -7.30 1.26 -10.69
C VAL A 1 -7.97 2.02 -9.55
N VAL A 2 -7.22 2.38 -8.50
CA VAL A 2 -7.71 3.30 -7.45
C VAL A 2 -7.07 4.65 -7.76
N GLU A 3 -7.89 5.70 -7.85
CA GLU A 3 -7.42 7.02 -8.26
C GLU A 3 -6.61 7.70 -7.13
N PRO A 4 -5.60 8.54 -7.43
CA PRO A 4 -4.76 9.20 -6.42
C PRO A 4 -5.52 10.03 -5.39
N ALA A 5 -6.65 10.64 -5.78
CA ALA A 5 -7.49 11.43 -4.88
C ALA A 5 -8.25 10.56 -3.86
N GLU A 6 -8.63 9.33 -4.22
CA GLU A 6 -9.19 8.35 -3.29
C GLU A 6 -8.13 7.79 -2.35
N LEU A 7 -6.88 7.61 -2.84
CA LEU A 7 -5.74 7.21 -1.99
C LEU A 7 -5.41 8.26 -0.92
N ALA A 8 -5.43 9.55 -1.28
CA ALA A 8 -5.23 10.65 -0.33
C ALA A 8 -6.32 10.70 0.75
N GLN A 9 -7.58 10.40 0.41
CA GLN A 9 -8.68 10.31 1.38
C GLN A 9 -8.62 9.02 2.22
N ALA A 10 -8.08 7.93 1.67
CA ALA A 10 -7.83 6.68 2.38
C ALA A 10 -6.65 6.78 3.36
N ALA A 11 -5.74 7.74 3.18
CA ALA A 11 -4.57 7.96 4.01
C ALA A 11 -4.83 9.00 5.12
N ARG A 12 -5.49 8.57 6.20
CA ARG A 12 -5.74 9.42 7.37
C ARG A 12 -4.59 9.37 8.38
N LEU A 13 -4.16 10.53 8.87
CA LEU A 13 -3.14 10.59 9.90
C LEU A 13 -3.61 9.95 11.21
N GLY A 14 -2.69 9.25 11.86
CA GLY A 14 -2.86 8.74 13.22
C GLY A 14 -3.74 7.49 13.35
N ARG A 15 -4.30 6.97 12.25
CA ARG A 15 -5.18 5.79 12.26
C ARG A 15 -4.53 4.60 11.58
N TYR A 16 -4.85 3.41 12.09
CA TYR A 16 -4.59 2.18 11.34
C TYR A 16 -5.53 2.11 10.14
N LEU A 17 -4.95 1.82 8.99
CA LEU A 17 -5.65 1.74 7.72
C LEU A 17 -5.87 0.29 7.32
N VAL A 18 -6.97 0.07 6.61
CA VAL A 18 -7.29 -1.16 5.91
C VAL A 18 -7.41 -0.80 4.44
N TRP A 19 -6.57 -1.39 3.61
CA TRP A 19 -6.59 -1.19 2.17
C TRP A 19 -6.97 -2.47 1.45
N LEU A 20 -7.70 -2.31 0.34
CA LEU A 20 -7.87 -3.36 -0.65
C LEU A 20 -6.94 -3.06 -1.81
N VAL A 21 -5.93 -3.90 -1.99
CA VAL A 21 -4.98 -3.82 -3.10
C VAL A 21 -5.45 -4.81 -4.17
N GLN A 22 -5.65 -4.32 -5.39
CA GLN A 22 -5.94 -5.15 -6.54
C GLN A 22 -4.67 -5.33 -7.38
N ILE A 23 -4.37 -6.57 -7.74
CA ILE A 23 -3.32 -6.93 -8.68
C ILE A 23 -3.98 -7.44 -9.94
N ASP A 24 -3.63 -6.85 -11.07
CA ASP A 24 -4.07 -7.26 -12.39
C ASP A 24 -2.87 -7.48 -13.32
N ARG A 25 -3.10 -8.25 -14.38
CA ARG A 25 -2.17 -8.44 -15.49
C ARG A 25 -2.95 -8.19 -16.77
N ASN A 26 -2.60 -7.11 -17.48
CA ASN A 26 -3.28 -6.68 -18.69
C ASN A 26 -4.80 -6.45 -18.47
N GLY A 27 -5.17 -5.91 -17.31
CA GLY A 27 -6.57 -5.64 -16.96
C GLY A 27 -7.35 -6.83 -16.39
N GLU A 28 -6.77 -8.04 -16.41
CA GLU A 28 -7.39 -9.24 -15.84
C GLU A 28 -6.87 -9.50 -14.41
N PRO A 29 -7.75 -9.85 -13.44
CA PRO A 29 -7.33 -10.21 -12.09
C PRO A 29 -6.20 -11.24 -12.05
N PHE A 30 -5.14 -10.95 -11.31
CA PHE A 30 -3.97 -11.82 -11.23
C PHE A 30 -3.67 -12.23 -9.79
N THR A 31 -3.54 -13.55 -9.58
CA THR A 31 -3.21 -14.12 -8.28
C THR A 31 -1.71 -14.18 -8.07
N VAL A 32 -1.25 -13.75 -6.89
CA VAL A 32 0.16 -13.69 -6.50
C VAL A 32 0.37 -14.52 -5.23
N ASN A 33 1.60 -14.97 -5.02
CA ASN A 33 1.97 -15.82 -3.90
C ASN A 33 2.16 -15.00 -2.62
N THR A 34 2.87 -13.87 -2.72
CA THR A 34 3.15 -13.00 -1.58
C THR A 34 3.11 -11.53 -1.97
N ILE A 35 2.68 -10.68 -1.03
CA ILE A 35 2.88 -9.24 -1.09
C ILE A 35 3.49 -8.83 0.25
N SER A 36 4.67 -8.22 0.20
CA SER A 36 5.29 -7.55 1.34
C SER A 36 5.27 -6.04 1.11
N ILE A 37 5.06 -5.30 2.19
CA ILE A 37 4.88 -3.85 2.14
C ILE A 37 5.91 -3.22 3.07
N ASP A 38 6.77 -2.40 2.48
CA ASP A 38 7.73 -1.54 3.17
C ASP A 38 7.51 -0.08 2.77
N GLY A 39 8.26 0.85 3.37
CA GLY A 39 8.19 2.25 3.01
C GLY A 39 8.70 3.18 4.08
N GLY A 40 8.38 4.45 3.91
CA GLY A 40 8.72 5.50 4.87
C GLY A 40 8.40 6.89 4.36
N MET A 41 8.99 7.88 5.04
CA MET A 41 8.90 9.29 4.71
C MET A 41 10.31 9.79 4.38
N PRO A 42 10.76 9.68 3.10
CA PRO A 42 12.15 9.98 2.74
C PRO A 42 12.59 11.39 3.13
N GLY A 43 11.70 12.38 3.01
CA GLY A 43 11.97 13.76 3.40
C GLY A 43 12.22 13.97 4.90
N HIS A 44 11.92 12.97 5.75
CA HIS A 44 12.19 12.98 7.19
C HIS A 44 13.14 11.84 7.62
N GLY A 45 13.68 11.07 6.68
CA GLY A 45 14.74 10.08 6.94
C GLY A 45 14.32 8.87 7.78
N HIS A 46 13.03 8.53 7.86
CA HIS A 46 12.56 7.36 8.62
C HIS A 46 11.66 6.43 7.80
N GLY A 47 11.63 5.16 8.20
CA GLY A 47 10.76 4.13 7.64
C GLY A 47 9.30 4.22 8.12
N LEU A 48 8.50 3.21 7.81
CA LEU A 48 7.16 3.07 8.38
C LEU A 48 7.22 2.90 9.91
N PRO A 49 6.31 3.54 10.66
CA PRO A 49 6.21 3.36 12.11
C PRO A 49 5.56 2.03 12.52
N THR A 50 5.10 1.26 11.53
CA THR A 50 4.40 -0.01 11.70
C THR A 50 4.88 -1.00 10.63
N GLN A 51 4.46 -2.26 10.75
CA GLN A 51 4.74 -3.29 9.76
C GLN A 51 3.43 -3.79 9.13
N PRO A 52 2.96 -3.16 8.03
CA PRO A 52 1.74 -3.57 7.35
C PRO A 52 1.86 -4.99 6.77
N ARG A 53 0.74 -5.71 6.72
CA ARG A 53 0.68 -7.10 6.25
C ARG A 53 -0.57 -7.37 5.43
N VAL A 54 -0.47 -8.28 4.48
CA VAL A 54 -1.67 -8.92 3.89
C VAL A 54 -2.29 -9.82 4.95
N THR A 55 -3.57 -9.62 5.24
CA THR A 55 -4.31 -10.41 6.23
C THR A 55 -5.40 -11.29 5.61
N ALA A 56 -5.79 -11.01 4.36
CA ALA A 56 -6.69 -11.88 3.61
C ALA A 56 -6.49 -11.74 2.09
N GLN A 57 -6.68 -12.84 1.36
CA GLN A 57 -6.96 -12.82 -0.06
C GLN A 57 -8.48 -12.83 -0.23
N VAL A 58 -9.05 -11.76 -0.78
CA VAL A 58 -10.51 -11.58 -0.89
C VAL A 58 -11.06 -12.03 -2.26
N GLY A 59 -10.20 -12.62 -3.11
CA GLY A 59 -10.56 -13.15 -4.42
C GLY A 59 -10.36 -12.14 -5.56
N GLU A 60 -10.36 -12.62 -6.80
CA GLU A 60 -10.22 -11.76 -8.00
C GLU A 60 -9.00 -10.83 -7.94
N GLY A 61 -7.84 -11.37 -7.56
CA GLY A 61 -6.61 -10.58 -7.47
C GLY A 61 -6.63 -9.48 -6.39
N ARG A 62 -7.61 -9.49 -5.48
CA ARG A 62 -7.73 -8.50 -4.39
C ARG A 62 -7.19 -9.05 -3.07
N TYR A 63 -6.47 -8.20 -2.35
CA TYR A 63 -5.80 -8.51 -1.10
C TYR A 63 -6.10 -7.43 -0.05
N ARG A 64 -6.46 -7.87 1.15
CA ARG A 64 -6.66 -6.98 2.30
C ARG A 64 -5.34 -6.75 2.99
N VAL A 65 -4.88 -5.51 3.00
CA VAL A 65 -3.67 -5.05 3.68
C VAL A 65 -4.07 -4.26 4.92
N GLU A 66 -3.51 -4.60 6.07
CA GLU A 66 -3.77 -3.94 7.34
C GLU A 66 -2.48 -3.51 8.04
N GLY A 67 -2.62 -2.64 9.04
CA GLY A 67 -1.53 -2.25 9.91
C GLY A 67 -0.73 -1.05 9.41
N LEU A 68 -1.07 -0.51 8.24
CA LEU A 68 -0.46 0.73 7.75
C LEU A 68 -0.94 1.91 8.59
N LYS A 69 -0.02 2.81 8.95
CA LYS A 69 -0.33 4.03 9.70
C LYS A 69 0.63 5.14 9.28
N PHE A 70 0.08 6.30 8.95
CA PHE A 70 0.86 7.52 8.73
C PHE A 70 0.82 8.39 9.99
N THR A 71 1.98 8.87 10.42
CA THR A 71 2.13 9.63 11.68
C THR A 71 2.42 11.10 11.48
N MET A 72 2.82 11.51 10.27
CA MET A 72 3.13 12.90 9.93
C MET A 72 2.57 13.26 8.56
N PRO A 73 2.07 14.49 8.38
CA PRO A 73 1.67 14.99 7.07
C PRO A 73 2.88 15.10 6.14
N GLY A 74 2.63 15.04 4.84
CA GLY A 74 3.64 15.13 3.80
C GLY A 74 3.74 13.85 2.97
N ARG A 75 4.85 13.75 2.24
CA ARG A 75 5.05 12.70 1.24
C ARG A 75 5.58 11.41 1.86
N TRP A 76 4.81 10.35 1.70
CA TRP A 76 5.20 8.99 2.03
C TRP A 76 5.44 8.18 0.74
N VAL A 77 6.36 7.23 0.81
CA VAL A 77 6.65 6.29 -0.28
C VAL A 77 6.50 4.88 0.27
N LEU A 78 5.69 4.08 -0.42
CA LEU A 78 5.46 2.67 -0.12
C LEU A 78 6.03 1.81 -1.23
N TYR A 79 6.58 0.67 -0.82
CA TYR A 79 7.18 -0.34 -1.67
C TYR A 79 6.40 -1.64 -1.51
N PHE A 80 5.82 -2.13 -2.60
CA PHE A 80 5.12 -3.41 -2.65
C PHE A 80 6.00 -4.39 -3.40
N ASN A 81 6.61 -5.33 -2.68
CA ASN A 81 7.33 -6.44 -3.29
C ASN A 81 6.38 -7.63 -3.44
N VAL A 82 6.08 -7.95 -4.69
CA VAL A 82 5.04 -8.90 -5.10
C VAL A 82 5.71 -10.09 -5.77
N SER A 83 5.47 -11.30 -5.28
CA SER A 83 5.97 -12.54 -5.91
C SER A 83 4.83 -13.38 -6.47
N SER A 84 5.06 -14.01 -7.62
CA SER A 84 4.09 -14.85 -8.31
C SER A 84 4.79 -16.06 -8.94
N SER A 85 4.02 -16.90 -9.64
CA SER A 85 4.56 -17.99 -10.46
C SER A 85 5.44 -17.51 -11.62
N LEU A 86 5.37 -16.22 -11.98
CA LEU A 86 6.11 -15.64 -13.11
C LEU A 86 7.39 -14.92 -12.69
N GLY A 87 7.61 -14.73 -11.38
CA GLY A 87 8.72 -13.94 -10.86
C GLY A 87 8.28 -12.96 -9.79
N SER A 88 9.14 -11.98 -9.49
CA SER A 88 8.86 -10.94 -8.50
C SER A 88 9.00 -9.55 -9.11
N ASP A 89 8.13 -8.64 -8.69
CA ASP A 89 8.09 -7.24 -9.09
C ASP A 89 8.12 -6.33 -7.85
N LEU A 90 8.65 -5.11 -8.03
CA LEU A 90 8.62 -4.06 -7.02
C LEU A 90 7.80 -2.88 -7.54
N PHE A 91 6.67 -2.61 -6.89
CA PHE A 91 5.84 -1.44 -7.18
C PHE A 91 6.07 -0.34 -6.16
N THR A 92 6.18 0.90 -6.63
CA THR A 92 6.33 2.07 -5.76
C THR A 92 5.07 2.91 -5.81
N LEU A 93 4.53 3.24 -4.64
CA LEU A 93 3.39 4.13 -4.48
C LEU A 93 3.79 5.36 -3.66
N GLN A 94 3.64 6.54 -4.24
CA GLN A 94 3.80 7.80 -3.53
C GLN A 94 2.43 8.33 -3.10
N ILE A 95 2.34 8.77 -1.84
CA ILE A 95 1.11 9.34 -1.28
C ILE A 95 1.46 10.62 -0.56
N ASP A 96 0.75 11.70 -0.88
CA ASP A 96 0.79 12.93 -0.12
C ASP A 96 -0.32 12.89 0.93
N VAL A 97 0.07 12.81 2.20
CA VAL A 97 -0.84 12.75 3.34
C VAL A 97 -1.08 14.18 3.84
N GLY A 98 -2.32 14.65 3.73
CA GLY A 98 -2.70 15.99 4.18
C GLY A 98 -2.69 16.14 5.69
N HIS A 99 -2.70 17.39 6.16
CA HIS A 99 -3.09 17.69 7.53
C HIS A 99 -4.56 17.27 7.71
N ASN A 100 -4.87 16.52 8.77
CA ASN A 100 -6.26 16.38 9.19
C ASN A 100 -6.73 17.79 9.56
N GLY A 101 -7.70 18.32 8.80
CA GLY A 101 -8.49 19.47 9.26
C GLY A 101 -9.29 19.11 10.50
#